data_AF-A0A1V1NVX3-F1
#
_entry.id   AF-A0A1V1NVX3-F1
#
_cell.length_a   1.000
_cell.length_b   1.000
_cell.length_c   1.000
_cell.angle_alpha   90.00
_cell.angle_beta   90.00
_cell.angle_gamma   90.00
#
_symmetry.space_group_name_H-M   'P 1'
#
loop_
_entity.id
_entity.type
_entity.pdbx_description
1 polymer ?
#
loop_
_entity_poly.entity_id
_entity_poly.type
_entity_poly.pdbx_seq_one_letter_code
_entity_poly.pdbx_strand_id
1 'polypeptide(L)'
;MNEFETIFKEQFKVIKNYERIVKQISQKSMSKEELGRQLNMVSGGGLSSYIYNLEQADFIKIFKSNAPFGLSREKTRKIVLWDEWLQFYFHYIEPNKRMIELNTESGLFEKVAGQSINSYLGLVFEKFCMKNLSNILKNIGVDIHQVIDYGPFFRQKKRTNPHDEGIQIDILVSKKGQILTLIECKFQSNPIGISVISEVQRKIQLLKAPKSYSIERILITAGEITTNLKKSDYFHHILGIASLFE
;
A
#
# COMPACT_ATOMS: atom_id res chain seq x y z
N MET A 1 -0.34 23.26 -13.40
CA MET A 1 0.54 22.38 -14.22
C MET A 1 1.97 22.28 -13.67
N ASN A 2 2.52 23.32 -13.02
CA ASN A 2 3.85 23.29 -12.41
C ASN A 2 3.86 22.86 -10.94
N GLU A 3 2.74 22.39 -10.39
CA GLU A 3 2.59 22.15 -8.94
C GLU A 3 3.60 21.14 -8.38
N PHE A 4 3.89 20.06 -9.12
CA PHE A 4 4.99 19.15 -8.80
C PHE A 4 6.34 19.89 -8.70
N GLU A 5 6.67 20.69 -9.71
CA GLU A 5 7.93 21.45 -9.77
C GLU A 5 7.98 22.53 -8.69
N THR A 6 6.86 23.17 -8.36
CA THR A 6 6.72 24.17 -7.31
C THR A 6 6.93 23.54 -5.93
N ILE A 7 6.21 22.46 -5.60
CA ILE A 7 6.34 21.73 -4.33
C ILE A 7 7.79 21.28 -4.13
N PHE A 8 8.42 20.71 -5.16
CA PHE A 8 9.81 20.26 -5.04
C PHE A 8 10.81 21.40 -4.97
N LYS A 9 10.58 22.52 -5.67
CA LYS A 9 11.43 23.73 -5.60
C LYS A 9 11.38 24.38 -4.23
N GLU A 10 10.20 24.43 -3.61
CA GLU A 10 9.99 25.00 -2.29
C GLU A 10 10.63 24.11 -1.20
N GLN A 11 10.52 22.79 -1.34
CA GLN A 11 11.00 21.86 -0.32
C GLN A 11 12.48 21.47 -0.48
N PHE A 12 13.04 21.50 -1.69
CA PHE A 12 14.38 20.96 -1.95
C PHE A 12 15.26 21.85 -2.84
N LYS A 13 16.50 22.10 -2.40
CA LYS A 13 17.50 22.88 -3.16
C LYS A 13 18.07 22.18 -4.41
N VAL A 14 17.93 20.85 -4.52
CA VAL A 14 18.47 20.03 -5.64
C VAL A 14 17.37 19.16 -6.25
N ILE A 15 16.41 19.80 -6.93
CA ILE A 15 15.15 19.20 -7.41
C ILE A 15 15.35 17.95 -8.28
N LYS A 16 16.31 17.96 -9.20
CA LYS A 16 16.45 16.90 -10.22
C LYS A 16 16.71 15.51 -9.63
N ASN A 17 17.45 15.40 -8.53
CA ASN A 17 17.73 14.09 -7.93
C ASN A 17 16.53 13.56 -7.16
N TYR A 18 15.81 14.42 -6.44
CA TYR A 18 14.56 14.06 -5.76
C TYR A 18 13.51 13.60 -6.75
N GLU A 19 13.31 14.34 -7.84
CA GLU A 19 12.36 13.98 -8.91
C GLU A 19 12.68 12.62 -9.52
N ARG A 20 13.96 12.37 -9.87
CA ARG A 20 14.39 11.07 -10.39
C ARG A 20 14.10 9.93 -9.41
N ILE A 21 14.35 10.13 -8.12
CA ILE A 21 14.10 9.14 -7.07
C ILE A 21 12.60 8.83 -6.97
N VAL A 22 11.78 9.86 -6.82
CA VAL A 22 10.32 9.70 -6.66
C VAL A 22 9.70 9.08 -7.90
N LYS A 23 10.15 9.47 -9.10
CA LYS A 23 9.70 8.86 -10.36
C LYS A 23 10.01 7.36 -10.42
N GLN A 24 11.20 6.91 -10.02
CA GLN A 24 11.50 5.47 -9.97
C GLN A 24 10.60 4.73 -8.96
N ILE A 25 10.44 5.28 -7.75
CA ILE A 25 9.62 4.67 -6.69
C ILE A 25 8.13 4.64 -7.07
N SER A 26 7.66 5.60 -7.87
CA SER A 26 6.27 5.67 -8.35
C SER A 26 5.87 4.44 -9.17
N GLN A 27 6.83 3.83 -9.89
CA GLN A 27 6.59 2.67 -10.73
C GLN A 27 6.46 1.39 -9.90
N LYS A 28 7.25 1.25 -8.84
CA LYS A 28 7.27 0.07 -7.97
C LYS A 28 7.97 0.36 -6.65
N SER A 29 7.46 -0.20 -5.55
CA SER A 29 8.20 -0.24 -4.28
C SER A 29 9.53 -0.99 -4.41
N MET A 30 10.62 -0.43 -3.91
CA MET A 30 11.96 -0.98 -4.10
C MET A 30 12.86 -0.77 -2.89
N SER A 31 13.93 -1.55 -2.78
CA SER A 31 14.95 -1.36 -1.76
C SER A 31 15.88 -0.21 -2.13
N LYS A 32 16.65 0.28 -1.16
CA LYS A 32 17.66 1.31 -1.42
C LYS A 32 18.71 0.83 -2.43
N GLU A 33 19.06 -0.46 -2.39
CA GLU A 33 20.03 -1.09 -3.28
C GLU A 33 19.47 -1.27 -4.71
N GLU A 34 18.18 -1.58 -4.85
CA GLU A 34 17.48 -1.57 -6.14
C GLU A 34 17.43 -0.16 -6.73
N LEU A 35 17.04 0.83 -5.92
CA LEU A 35 16.96 2.23 -6.32
C LEU A 35 18.32 2.80 -6.75
N GLY A 36 19.39 2.53 -5.97
CA GLY A 36 20.74 2.96 -6.30
C GLY A 36 21.23 2.42 -7.65
N ARG A 37 20.97 1.12 -7.91
CA ARG A 37 21.28 0.49 -9.20
C ARG A 37 20.51 1.14 -10.36
N GLN A 38 19.21 1.36 -10.22
CA GLN A 38 18.39 1.95 -11.30
C GLN A 38 18.77 3.40 -11.61
N LEU A 39 19.19 4.16 -10.59
CA LEU A 39 19.55 5.57 -10.75
C LEU A 39 21.02 5.80 -11.14
N ASN A 40 21.83 4.73 -11.22
CA ASN A 40 23.29 4.81 -11.31
C ASN A 40 23.89 5.73 -10.23
N MET A 41 23.33 5.66 -9.02
CA MET A 41 23.78 6.41 -7.85
C MET A 41 24.44 5.42 -6.88
N VAL A 42 25.64 5.75 -6.41
CA VAL A 42 26.28 4.95 -5.36
C VAL A 42 25.37 4.94 -4.14
N SER A 43 25.07 3.76 -3.60
CA SER A 43 24.19 3.52 -2.43
C SER A 43 24.76 4.06 -1.10
N GLY A 44 25.62 5.09 -1.14
CA GLY A 44 26.28 5.73 -0.02
C GLY A 44 25.48 6.91 0.58
N GLY A 45 26.22 7.88 1.15
CA GLY A 45 25.65 8.99 1.93
C GLY A 45 24.66 9.89 1.16
N GLY A 46 24.91 10.14 -0.13
CA GLY A 46 24.05 11.00 -0.96
C GLY A 46 22.63 10.44 -1.12
N LEU A 47 22.48 9.20 -1.62
CA LEU A 47 21.16 8.56 -1.77
C LEU A 47 20.43 8.42 -0.43
N SER A 48 21.17 8.09 0.64
CA SER A 48 20.59 7.95 1.97
C SER A 48 20.05 9.30 2.50
N SER A 49 20.72 10.42 2.21
CA SER A 49 20.25 11.76 2.55
C SER A 49 19.00 12.15 1.76
N TYR A 50 18.94 11.86 0.45
CA TYR A 50 17.74 12.11 -0.35
C TYR A 50 16.53 11.34 0.17
N ILE A 51 16.70 10.04 0.45
CA ILE A 51 15.63 9.19 1.01
C ILE A 51 15.19 9.73 2.37
N TYR A 52 16.13 10.08 3.25
CA TYR A 52 15.80 10.65 4.56
C TYR A 52 14.96 11.93 4.42
N ASN A 53 15.37 12.86 3.56
CA ASN A 53 14.65 14.12 3.35
C ASN A 53 13.25 13.90 2.73
N LEU A 54 13.11 12.94 1.80
CA LEU A 54 11.80 12.58 1.24
C LEU A 54 10.88 11.93 2.28
N GLU A 55 11.42 11.11 3.18
CA GLU A 55 10.66 10.49 4.26
C GLU A 55 10.24 11.53 5.30
N GLN A 56 11.10 12.49 5.63
CA GLN A 56 10.74 13.62 6.52
C GLN A 56 9.69 14.55 5.91
N ALA A 57 9.67 14.69 4.58
CA ALA A 57 8.65 15.44 3.86
C ALA A 57 7.37 14.62 3.58
N ASP A 58 7.26 13.39 4.11
CA ASP A 58 6.15 12.45 3.94
C ASP A 58 5.81 12.07 2.48
N PHE A 59 6.73 12.35 1.53
CA PHE A 59 6.57 11.93 0.14
C PHE A 59 6.75 10.42 -0.03
N ILE A 60 7.56 9.80 0.83
CA ILE A 60 7.80 8.36 0.82
C ILE A 60 7.65 7.78 2.22
N LYS A 61 7.37 6.48 2.28
CA LYS A 61 7.42 5.70 3.52
C LYS A 61 8.34 4.51 3.35
N ILE A 62 9.07 4.16 4.40
CA ILE A 62 9.90 2.97 4.44
C ILE A 62 9.19 1.89 5.25
N PHE A 63 8.72 0.86 4.58
CA PHE A 63 8.21 -0.35 5.23
C PHE A 63 9.33 -1.36 5.40
N LYS A 64 9.40 -1.96 6.59
CA LYS A 64 10.13 -3.20 6.79
C LYS A 64 9.16 -4.33 6.42
N SER A 65 9.65 -5.35 5.72
CA SER A 65 8.82 -6.55 5.54
C SER A 65 8.40 -7.04 6.91
N ASN A 66 7.09 -7.03 7.19
CA ASN A 66 6.56 -7.53 8.45
C ASN A 66 6.96 -9.01 8.50
N ALA A 67 7.75 -9.39 9.50
CA ALA A 67 8.23 -10.75 9.65
C ALA A 67 7.57 -11.35 10.90
N PRO A 68 6.25 -11.61 10.84
CA PRO A 68 5.57 -12.21 11.96
C PRO A 68 6.30 -13.54 12.26
N PHE A 69 6.83 -13.63 13.48
CA PHE A 69 7.25 -14.88 14.14
C PHE A 69 8.61 -15.42 13.73
N GLY A 70 9.51 -14.53 13.32
CA GLY A 70 10.91 -14.88 13.10
C GLY A 70 11.15 -15.65 11.80
N LEU A 71 10.18 -15.69 10.88
CA LEU A 71 10.44 -16.07 9.49
C LEU A 71 11.57 -15.19 8.96
N SER A 72 12.58 -15.85 8.37
CA SER A 72 13.83 -15.28 7.86
C SER A 72 13.75 -13.79 7.53
N ARG A 73 14.58 -13.00 8.22
CA ARG A 73 14.74 -11.56 7.98
C ARG A 73 15.29 -11.33 6.57
N GLU A 74 14.43 -11.31 5.56
CA GLU A 74 14.68 -10.39 4.46
C GLU A 74 14.54 -8.98 5.06
N LYS A 75 15.65 -8.45 5.58
CA LYS A 75 15.79 -7.09 6.13
C LYS A 75 15.59 -6.02 5.04
N THR A 76 14.98 -6.38 3.93
CA THR A 76 14.80 -5.55 2.75
C THR A 76 13.71 -4.54 3.08
N ARG A 77 14.16 -3.36 3.51
CA ARG A 77 13.31 -2.19 3.62
C ARG A 77 12.84 -1.82 2.22
N LYS A 78 11.54 -1.64 2.05
CA LYS A 78 10.94 -1.16 0.80
C LYS A 78 10.55 0.29 0.97
N ILE A 79 11.01 1.09 0.02
CA ILE A 79 10.66 2.49 -0.13
C ILE A 79 9.43 2.54 -1.01
N VAL A 80 8.38 3.22 -0.54
CA VAL A 80 7.08 3.31 -1.18
C VAL A 80 6.70 4.78 -1.34
N LEU A 81 6.16 5.14 -2.50
CA LEU A 81 5.59 6.46 -2.72
C LEU A 81 4.32 6.62 -1.86
N TRP A 82 4.32 7.63 -1.00
CA TRP A 82 3.34 7.78 0.07
C TRP A 82 2.37 8.95 -0.15
N ASP A 83 2.80 9.97 -0.88
CA ASP A 83 1.99 11.13 -1.23
C ASP A 83 0.98 10.82 -2.35
N GLU A 84 -0.28 11.19 -2.13
CA GLU A 84 -1.42 10.93 -3.03
C GLU A 84 -1.33 11.72 -4.34
N TRP A 85 -0.94 12.99 -4.26
CA TRP A 85 -0.82 13.86 -5.44
C TRP A 85 0.26 13.35 -6.38
N LEU A 86 1.43 13.00 -5.85
CA LEU A 86 2.53 12.43 -6.64
C LEU A 86 2.12 11.11 -7.28
N GLN A 87 1.39 10.26 -6.57
CA GLN A 87 0.86 9.02 -7.14
C GLN A 87 -0.06 9.31 -8.32
N PHE A 88 -1.01 10.23 -8.16
CA PHE A 88 -1.91 10.65 -9.23
C PHE A 88 -1.14 11.25 -10.41
N TYR A 89 -0.17 12.12 -10.11
CA TYR A 89 0.65 12.81 -11.10
C TYR A 89 1.43 11.83 -11.97
N PHE A 90 2.21 10.92 -11.37
CA PHE A 90 3.00 9.96 -12.14
C PHE A 90 2.14 8.91 -12.85
N HIS A 91 0.94 8.61 -12.34
CA HIS A 91 0.05 7.63 -12.95
C HIS A 91 -0.76 8.20 -14.13
N TYR A 92 -1.33 9.40 -13.99
CA TYR A 92 -2.27 9.96 -14.97
C TYR A 92 -1.79 11.25 -15.63
N ILE A 93 -1.11 12.14 -14.92
CA ILE A 93 -0.72 13.44 -15.48
C ILE A 93 0.53 13.34 -16.35
N GLU A 94 1.64 12.84 -15.79
CA GLU A 94 2.93 12.78 -16.49
C GLU A 94 2.85 12.03 -17.83
N PRO A 95 2.24 10.83 -17.91
CA PRO A 95 2.16 10.09 -19.17
C PRO A 95 1.29 10.79 -20.23
N ASN A 96 0.34 11.63 -19.81
CA ASN A 96 -0.64 12.27 -20.69
C ASN A 96 -0.44 13.78 -20.82
N LYS A 97 0.69 14.33 -20.33
CA LYS A 97 0.93 15.78 -20.21
C LYS A 97 0.68 16.56 -21.51
N ARG A 98 1.20 16.05 -22.64
CA ARG A 98 0.98 16.66 -23.97
C ARG A 98 -0.50 16.71 -24.38
N MET A 99 -1.24 15.64 -24.08
CA MET A 99 -2.67 15.58 -24.41
C MET A 99 -3.46 16.54 -23.52
N ILE A 100 -3.11 16.61 -22.23
CA ILE A 100 -3.70 17.54 -21.27
C ILE A 100 -3.46 19.00 -21.69
N GLU A 101 -2.24 19.33 -22.15
CA GLU A 101 -1.88 20.69 -22.62
C GLU A 101 -2.69 21.15 -23.83
N LEU A 102 -3.03 20.25 -24.75
CA LEU A 102 -3.79 20.55 -25.97
C LEU A 102 -5.31 20.43 -25.79
N ASN A 103 -5.77 19.94 -24.64
CA ASN A 103 -7.17 19.61 -24.45
C ASN A 103 -8.05 20.85 -24.26
N THR A 104 -8.99 21.03 -25.18
CA THR A 104 -10.00 22.10 -25.15
C THR A 104 -11.40 21.58 -24.82
N GLU A 105 -11.57 20.26 -24.70
CA GLU A 105 -12.87 19.60 -24.52
C GLU A 105 -13.02 18.98 -23.13
N SER A 106 -14.26 18.77 -22.69
CA SER A 106 -14.56 18.00 -21.47
C SER A 106 -14.37 16.48 -21.68
N GLY A 107 -14.18 15.73 -20.59
CA GLY A 107 -14.18 14.27 -20.62
C GLY A 107 -12.82 13.61 -20.88
N LEU A 108 -11.73 14.38 -20.99
CA LEU A 108 -10.38 13.82 -21.14
C LEU A 108 -10.03 12.83 -20.02
N PHE A 109 -10.37 13.15 -18.78
CA PHE A 109 -10.07 12.29 -17.64
C PHE A 109 -10.73 10.91 -17.77
N GLU A 110 -11.99 10.85 -18.20
CA GLU A 110 -12.67 9.57 -18.44
C GLU A 110 -12.01 8.76 -19.56
N LYS A 111 -11.58 9.42 -20.64
CA LYS A 111 -10.84 8.77 -21.74
C LYS A 111 -9.51 8.18 -21.29
N VAL A 112 -8.77 8.89 -20.42
CA VAL A 112 -7.44 8.49 -19.94
C VAL A 112 -7.51 7.48 -18.79
N ALA A 113 -8.42 7.68 -17.85
CA ALA A 113 -8.48 6.93 -16.60
C ALA A 113 -9.57 5.88 -16.56
N GLY A 114 -10.62 5.95 -17.39
CA GLY A 114 -11.85 5.17 -17.23
C GLY A 114 -11.65 3.66 -17.09
N GLN A 115 -10.70 3.07 -17.82
CA GLN A 115 -10.41 1.62 -17.72
C GLN A 115 -9.56 1.25 -16.50
N SER A 116 -8.72 2.16 -15.99
CA SER A 116 -7.76 1.89 -14.91
C SER A 116 -8.16 2.47 -13.56
N ILE A 117 -9.14 3.38 -13.52
CA ILE A 117 -9.50 4.18 -12.34
C ILE A 117 -9.89 3.31 -11.16
N ASN A 118 -10.64 2.23 -11.38
CA ASN A 118 -11.04 1.32 -10.30
C ASN A 118 -9.84 0.62 -9.67
N SER A 119 -8.89 0.14 -10.50
CA SER A 119 -7.66 -0.48 -10.04
C SER A 119 -6.77 0.53 -9.29
N TYR A 120 -6.65 1.75 -9.81
CA TYR A 120 -5.92 2.83 -9.16
C TYR A 120 -6.53 3.19 -7.81
N LEU A 121 -7.85 3.37 -7.73
CA LEU A 121 -8.55 3.67 -6.48
C LEU A 121 -8.43 2.53 -5.47
N GLY A 122 -8.39 1.27 -5.91
CA GLY A 122 -8.05 0.13 -5.05
C GLY A 122 -6.70 0.30 -4.35
N LEU A 123 -5.65 0.61 -5.11
CA LEU A 123 -4.30 0.81 -4.57
C LEU A 123 -4.21 2.05 -3.65
N VAL A 124 -4.90 3.13 -4.01
CA VAL A 124 -4.98 4.34 -3.16
C VAL A 124 -5.74 4.03 -1.88
N PHE A 125 -6.81 3.24 -1.95
CA PHE A 125 -7.61 2.87 -0.79
C PHE A 125 -6.83 1.98 0.20
N GLU A 126 -6.02 1.03 -0.28
CA GLU A 126 -5.11 0.25 0.59
C GLU A 126 -4.18 1.18 1.41
N LYS A 127 -3.60 2.20 0.76
CA LYS A 127 -2.75 3.19 1.43
C LYS A 127 -3.53 4.07 2.38
N PHE A 128 -4.73 4.49 1.99
CA PHE A 128 -5.61 5.28 2.84
C PHE A 128 -5.98 4.51 4.12
N CYS A 129 -6.31 3.22 4.03
CA CYS A 129 -6.50 2.36 5.18
C CYS A 129 -5.24 2.28 6.04
N MET A 130 -4.05 2.13 5.44
CA MET A 130 -2.79 2.11 6.19
C MET A 130 -2.52 3.43 6.94
N LYS A 131 -2.79 4.58 6.31
CA LYS A 131 -2.66 5.91 6.94
C LYS A 131 -3.59 6.07 8.15
N ASN A 132 -4.77 5.45 8.09
CA ASN A 132 -5.80 5.52 9.13
C ASN A 132 -5.85 4.28 10.02
N LEU A 133 -4.76 3.50 10.08
CA LEU A 133 -4.72 2.26 10.86
C LEU A 133 -5.05 2.49 12.34
N SER A 134 -4.67 3.62 12.93
CA SER A 134 -5.03 3.98 14.31
C SER A 134 -6.56 4.00 14.52
N ASN A 135 -7.29 4.61 13.60
CA ASN A 135 -8.76 4.72 13.66
C ASN A 135 -9.41 3.36 13.45
N ILE A 136 -8.89 2.56 12.51
CA ILE A 136 -9.32 1.17 12.30
C ILE A 136 -9.18 0.37 13.59
N LEU A 137 -7.99 0.38 14.21
CA LEU A 137 -7.70 -0.38 15.43
C LEU A 137 -8.59 0.08 16.60
N LYS A 138 -8.80 1.38 16.75
CA LYS A 138 -9.71 1.94 17.75
C LYS A 138 -11.15 1.45 17.57
N ASN A 139 -11.67 1.44 16.34
CA ASN A 139 -13.04 1.01 16.02
C ASN A 139 -13.30 -0.48 16.33
N ILE A 140 -12.26 -1.31 16.24
CA ILE A 140 -12.36 -2.74 16.59
C ILE A 140 -11.95 -3.04 18.04
N GLY A 141 -11.74 -2.01 18.86
CA GLY A 141 -11.37 -2.15 20.27
C GLY A 141 -9.94 -2.68 20.51
N VAL A 142 -9.04 -2.55 19.53
CA VAL A 142 -7.63 -2.92 19.70
C VAL A 142 -6.86 -1.75 20.30
N ASP A 143 -6.31 -1.97 21.48
CA ASP A 143 -5.35 -1.08 22.11
C ASP A 143 -4.02 -1.07 21.33
N ILE A 144 -3.56 0.11 20.94
CA ILE A 144 -2.31 0.32 20.20
C ILE A 144 -1.08 -0.20 20.97
N HIS A 145 -1.13 -0.24 22.30
CA HIS A 145 -0.05 -0.79 23.13
C HIS A 145 0.06 -2.32 23.06
N GLN A 146 -0.92 -3.00 22.44
CA GLN A 146 -0.86 -4.43 22.13
C GLN A 146 -0.18 -4.69 20.78
N VAL A 147 -0.04 -3.68 19.92
CA VAL A 147 0.58 -3.82 18.59
C VAL A 147 2.10 -3.93 18.73
N ILE A 148 2.66 -4.98 18.14
CA ILE A 148 4.10 -5.25 18.09
C ILE A 148 4.69 -4.74 16.77
N ASP A 149 4.03 -5.04 15.65
CA ASP A 149 4.47 -4.65 14.30
C ASP A 149 3.26 -4.58 13.37
N TYR A 150 3.35 -3.76 12.32
CA TYR A 150 2.31 -3.64 11.31
C TYR A 150 2.87 -3.19 9.97
N GLY A 151 2.11 -3.45 8.91
CA GLY A 151 2.43 -3.00 7.57
C GLY A 151 1.93 -3.97 6.50
N PRO A 152 2.23 -3.69 5.23
CA PRO A 152 1.92 -4.64 4.17
C PRO A 152 2.79 -5.88 4.35
N PHE A 153 2.22 -7.05 4.11
CA PHE A 153 2.96 -8.31 4.12
C PHE A 153 3.00 -8.86 2.70
N PHE A 154 4.18 -9.12 2.18
CA PHE A 154 4.33 -9.76 0.89
C PHE A 154 5.48 -10.76 0.92
N ARG A 155 5.32 -11.84 0.16
CA ARG A 155 6.39 -12.80 -0.10
C ARG A 155 6.37 -13.13 -1.58
N GLN A 156 7.51 -12.93 -2.24
CA GLN A 156 7.66 -13.26 -3.65
C GLN A 156 7.72 -14.77 -3.82
N LYS A 157 7.17 -15.26 -4.93
CA LYS A 157 7.36 -16.63 -5.38
C LYS A 157 8.85 -16.91 -5.57
N LYS A 158 9.37 -17.96 -4.97
CA LYS A 158 10.75 -18.40 -5.20
C LYS A 158 10.89 -18.89 -6.64
N ARG A 159 11.89 -18.36 -7.35
CA ARG A 159 12.24 -18.82 -8.71
C ARG A 159 12.62 -20.30 -8.78
N THR A 160 13.08 -20.86 -7.65
CA THR A 160 13.58 -22.23 -7.54
C THR A 160 12.51 -23.29 -7.32
N ASN A 161 11.26 -22.91 -7.02
CA ASN A 161 10.17 -23.87 -6.83
C ASN A 161 8.92 -23.43 -7.64
N PRO A 162 8.55 -24.16 -8.70
CA PRO A 162 7.39 -23.85 -9.53
C PRO A 162 6.06 -23.86 -8.75
N HIS A 163 5.98 -24.62 -7.67
CA HIS A 163 4.79 -24.75 -6.82
C HIS A 163 4.73 -23.72 -5.70
N ASP A 164 5.77 -22.88 -5.54
CA ASP A 164 5.71 -21.78 -4.59
C ASP A 164 4.79 -20.69 -5.15
N GLU A 165 3.98 -20.09 -4.28
CA GLU A 165 3.03 -19.06 -4.64
C GLU A 165 3.34 -17.80 -3.85
N GLY A 166 3.33 -16.67 -4.56
CA GLY A 166 3.46 -15.37 -3.93
C GLY A 166 2.22 -15.06 -3.08
N ILE A 167 2.42 -14.26 -2.04
CA ILE A 167 1.33 -13.75 -1.21
C ILE A 167 1.50 -12.25 -1.04
N GLN A 168 0.38 -11.55 -1.04
CA GLN A 168 0.27 -10.16 -0.62
C GLN A 168 -0.94 -10.04 0.30
N ILE A 169 -0.73 -9.40 1.45
CA ILE A 169 -1.74 -8.99 2.43
C ILE A 169 -1.57 -7.49 2.59
N ASP A 170 -2.69 -6.77 2.47
CA ASP A 170 -2.71 -5.31 2.39
C ASP A 170 -2.20 -4.69 3.70
N ILE A 171 -2.74 -5.16 4.84
CA ILE A 171 -2.22 -4.83 6.17
C ILE A 171 -2.22 -6.08 7.04
N LEU A 172 -1.07 -6.39 7.62
CA LEU A 172 -0.94 -7.41 8.65
C LEU A 172 -0.47 -6.73 9.94
N VAL A 173 -1.20 -6.96 11.03
CA VAL A 173 -0.86 -6.45 12.36
C VAL A 173 -0.50 -7.62 13.26
N SER A 174 0.68 -7.58 13.87
CA SER A 174 1.11 -8.51 14.91
C SER A 174 0.82 -7.92 16.27
N LYS A 175 0.08 -8.65 17.11
CA LYS A 175 -0.27 -8.22 18.48
C LYS A 175 0.36 -9.15 19.53
N LYS A 176 0.47 -8.66 20.77
CA LYS A 176 0.82 -9.47 21.94
C LYS A 176 -0.13 -10.66 22.08
N GLY A 177 0.34 -11.74 22.72
CA GLY A 177 -0.44 -12.96 22.89
C GLY A 177 -0.52 -13.85 21.64
N GLN A 178 0.38 -13.66 20.69
CA GLN A 178 0.45 -14.45 19.45
C GLN A 178 -0.81 -14.30 18.58
N ILE A 179 -1.24 -13.07 18.34
CA ILE A 179 -2.41 -12.77 17.51
C ILE A 179 -1.97 -12.01 16.25
N LEU A 180 -2.47 -12.45 15.11
CA LEU A 180 -2.43 -11.70 13.85
C LEU A 180 -3.79 -11.12 13.55
N THR A 181 -3.80 -9.89 13.10
CA THR A 181 -4.97 -9.28 12.47
C THR A 181 -4.64 -9.06 11.01
N LEU A 182 -5.27 -9.85 10.13
CA LEU A 182 -5.22 -9.72 8.68
C LEU A 182 -6.35 -8.79 8.25
N ILE A 183 -5.97 -7.67 7.63
CA ILE A 183 -6.91 -6.67 7.13
C ILE A 183 -6.85 -6.67 5.60
N GLU A 184 -7.98 -6.95 4.98
CA GLU A 184 -8.21 -6.88 3.54
C GLU A 184 -8.93 -5.56 3.21
N CYS A 185 -8.43 -4.81 2.24
CA CYS A 185 -9.03 -3.55 1.80
C CYS A 185 -9.66 -3.73 0.42
N LYS A 186 -10.94 -3.41 0.28
CA LYS A 186 -11.66 -3.53 -1.00
C LYS A 186 -12.37 -2.24 -1.37
N PHE A 187 -11.93 -1.66 -2.48
CA PHE A 187 -12.58 -0.53 -3.13
C PHE A 187 -13.18 -0.99 -4.47
N GLN A 188 -14.50 -0.99 -4.57
CA GLN A 188 -15.20 -1.29 -5.82
C GLN A 188 -16.62 -0.73 -5.77
N SER A 189 -17.16 -0.39 -6.94
CA SER A 189 -18.53 0.13 -7.06
C SER A 189 -19.59 -0.95 -6.86
N ASN A 190 -19.29 -2.19 -7.23
CA ASN A 190 -20.20 -3.32 -7.06
C ASN A 190 -20.16 -3.86 -5.63
N PRO A 191 -21.29 -4.36 -5.07
CA PRO A 191 -21.29 -4.96 -3.75
C PRO A 191 -20.29 -6.12 -3.60
N ILE A 192 -19.56 -6.17 -2.48
CA ILE A 192 -18.58 -7.22 -2.22
C ILE A 192 -19.29 -8.52 -1.85
N GLY A 193 -19.00 -9.55 -2.63
CA GLY A 193 -19.54 -10.91 -2.48
C GLY A 193 -18.69 -11.82 -1.58
N ILE A 194 -19.12 -13.08 -1.48
CA ILE A 194 -18.42 -14.14 -0.73
C ILE A 194 -17.03 -14.45 -1.30
N SER A 195 -16.72 -14.10 -2.56
CA SER A 195 -15.43 -14.40 -3.19
C SER A 195 -14.23 -13.89 -2.39
N VAL A 196 -14.37 -12.75 -1.69
CA VAL A 196 -13.31 -12.21 -0.83
C VAL A 196 -12.93 -13.15 0.32
N ILE A 197 -13.85 -14.01 0.77
CA ILE A 197 -13.56 -15.04 1.78
C ILE A 197 -12.53 -16.01 1.24
N SER A 198 -12.72 -16.51 0.01
CA SER A 198 -11.78 -17.44 -0.62
C SER A 198 -10.41 -16.81 -0.84
N GLU A 199 -10.35 -15.52 -1.18
CA GLU A 199 -9.11 -14.76 -1.29
C GLU A 199 -8.36 -14.70 0.06
N VAL A 200 -9.06 -14.34 1.14
CA VAL A 200 -8.48 -14.23 2.48
C VAL A 200 -8.07 -15.61 3.03
N GLN A 201 -8.87 -16.65 2.81
CA GLN A 201 -8.52 -18.03 3.16
C GLN A 201 -7.22 -18.48 2.49
N ARG A 202 -7.08 -18.18 1.19
CA ARG A 202 -5.85 -18.46 0.43
C ARG A 202 -4.67 -17.68 0.98
N LYS A 203 -4.83 -16.39 1.31
CA LYS A 203 -3.78 -15.58 1.96
C LYS A 203 -3.38 -16.19 3.31
N ILE A 204 -4.32 -16.61 4.15
CA ILE A 204 -4.04 -17.26 5.44
C ILE A 204 -3.26 -18.57 5.25
N GLN A 205 -3.66 -19.40 4.30
CA GLN A 205 -2.96 -20.66 3.99
C GLN A 205 -1.51 -20.40 3.57
N LEU A 206 -1.30 -19.41 2.70
CA LEU A 206 0.03 -19.04 2.22
C LEU A 206 0.86 -18.31 3.28
N LEU A 207 0.25 -17.64 4.26
CA LEU A 207 0.96 -16.98 5.34
C LEU A 207 1.79 -17.97 6.16
N LYS A 208 1.33 -19.22 6.29
CA LYS A 208 2.00 -20.31 7.03
C LYS A 208 2.35 -19.89 8.47
N ALA A 209 1.43 -19.18 9.13
CA ALA A 209 1.57 -18.81 10.52
C ALA A 209 1.73 -20.08 11.40
N PRO A 210 2.58 -20.06 12.44
CA PRO A 210 2.67 -21.17 13.39
C PRO A 210 1.31 -21.43 14.05
N LYS A 211 1.04 -22.69 14.40
CA LYS A 211 -0.24 -23.10 15.01
C LYS A 211 -0.54 -22.40 16.35
N SER A 212 0.47 -21.85 17.01
CA SER A 212 0.32 -21.08 18.24
C SER A 212 -0.27 -19.68 18.01
N TYR A 213 -0.36 -19.24 16.76
CA TYR A 213 -0.94 -17.95 16.41
C TYR A 213 -2.41 -18.03 16.07
N SER A 214 -3.19 -17.13 16.65
CA SER A 214 -4.58 -16.89 16.25
C SER A 214 -4.65 -15.86 15.14
N ILE A 215 -5.56 -16.03 14.18
CA ILE A 215 -5.73 -15.10 13.05
C ILE A 215 -7.13 -14.48 13.07
N GLU A 216 -7.17 -13.20 13.38
CA GLU A 216 -8.30 -12.31 13.19
C GLU A 216 -8.35 -11.82 11.74
N ARG A 217 -9.58 -11.63 11.26
CA ARG A 217 -9.91 -11.32 9.87
C ARG A 217 -10.76 -10.08 9.84
N ILE A 218 -10.30 -9.05 9.14
CA ILE A 218 -11.00 -7.78 9.00
C ILE A 218 -11.13 -7.47 7.52
N LEU A 219 -12.32 -7.08 7.11
CA LEU A 219 -12.57 -6.51 5.80
C LEU A 219 -12.86 -5.02 5.97
N ILE A 220 -12.16 -4.18 5.22
CA ILE A 220 -12.45 -2.75 5.12
C ILE A 220 -12.94 -2.48 3.71
N THR A 221 -14.05 -1.75 3.58
CA THR A 221 -14.60 -1.42 2.28
C THR A 221 -15.16 0.00 2.19
N ALA A 222 -15.03 0.60 1.01
CA ALA A 222 -15.72 1.83 0.64
C ALA A 222 -17.03 1.60 -0.14
N GLY A 223 -17.38 0.34 -0.40
CA GLY A 223 -18.59 -0.05 -1.13
C GLY A 223 -19.57 -0.83 -0.27
N GLU A 224 -20.67 -1.25 -0.88
CA GLU A 224 -21.64 -2.12 -0.23
C GLU A 224 -21.12 -3.55 -0.10
N ILE A 225 -21.73 -4.32 0.82
CA ILE A 225 -21.49 -5.76 0.94
C ILE A 225 -22.78 -6.52 0.66
N THR A 226 -22.65 -7.71 0.07
CA THR A 226 -23.81 -8.59 -0.13
C THR A 226 -24.34 -9.12 1.20
N THR A 227 -25.65 -9.39 1.26
CA THR A 227 -26.27 -10.02 2.43
C THR A 227 -25.65 -11.38 2.76
N ASN A 228 -25.25 -12.14 1.73
CA ASN A 228 -24.62 -13.45 1.90
C ASN A 228 -23.24 -13.33 2.57
N LEU A 229 -22.44 -12.33 2.20
CA LEU A 229 -21.18 -12.05 2.89
C LEU A 229 -21.43 -11.67 4.35
N LYS A 230 -22.40 -10.79 4.61
CA LYS A 230 -22.75 -10.36 5.97
C LYS A 230 -23.18 -11.51 6.88
N LYS A 231 -23.94 -12.48 6.34
CA LYS A 231 -24.42 -13.67 7.06
C LYS A 231 -23.37 -14.77 7.24
N SER A 232 -22.22 -14.66 6.58
CA SER A 232 -21.19 -15.72 6.63
C SER A 232 -20.45 -15.80 7.97
N ASP A 233 -20.49 -14.73 8.77
CA ASP A 233 -19.72 -14.55 10.01
C ASP A 233 -18.22 -14.88 9.87
N TYR A 234 -17.69 -14.81 8.64
CA TYR A 234 -16.29 -15.14 8.36
C TYR A 234 -15.32 -14.03 8.77
N PHE A 235 -15.72 -12.77 8.69
CA PHE A 235 -14.90 -11.66 9.16
C PHE A 235 -15.27 -11.33 10.60
N HIS A 236 -14.27 -11.15 11.47
CA HIS A 236 -14.51 -10.71 12.84
C HIS A 236 -15.06 -9.28 12.85
N HIS A 237 -14.59 -8.46 11.89
CA HIS A 237 -15.11 -7.12 11.65
C HIS A 237 -15.20 -6.86 10.15
N ILE A 238 -16.32 -6.26 9.73
CA ILE A 238 -16.46 -5.64 8.41
C ILE A 238 -16.70 -4.15 8.66
N LEU A 239 -15.78 -3.31 8.19
CA LEU A 239 -15.80 -1.88 8.42
C LEU A 239 -16.04 -1.13 7.10
N GLY A 240 -16.94 -0.14 7.16
CA GLY A 240 -17.14 0.81 6.07
C GLY A 240 -16.15 1.97 6.14
N ILE A 241 -16.08 2.79 5.08
CA ILE A 241 -15.17 3.95 5.02
C ILE A 241 -15.32 4.91 6.20
N ALA A 242 -16.51 5.02 6.80
CA ALA A 242 -16.77 5.87 7.96
C ALA A 242 -15.87 5.54 9.17
N SER A 243 -15.45 4.29 9.34
CA SER A 243 -14.57 3.89 10.45
C SER A 243 -13.13 4.39 10.31
N LEU A 244 -12.78 4.95 9.15
CA LEU A 244 -11.45 5.50 8.88
C LEU A 244 -11.32 6.94 9.36
N PHE A 245 -12.45 7.59 9.66
CA PHE A 245 -12.52 8.95 10.17
C PHE A 245 -12.80 8.97 11.67
N GLU A 246 -12.48 10.08 12.33
CA GLU A 246 -12.83 10.35 13.73
C GLU A 246 -14.24 10.94 13.87
#